data_AF-A0A3D4JBC8-F1
#
_entry.id   AF-A0A3D4JBC8-F1
#
_cell.length_a   1.000
_cell.length_b   1.000
_cell.length_c   1.000
_cell.angle_alpha   90.00
_cell.angle_beta   90.00
_cell.angle_gamma   90.00
#
_symmetry.space_group_name_H-M   'P 1'
#
loop_
_entity.id
_entity.type
_entity.pdbx_description
1 polymer ?
#
loop_
_entity_poly.entity_id
_entity_poly.type
_entity_poly.pdbx_seq_one_letter_code
_entity_poly.pdbx_strand_id
1 'polypeptide(L)'
;MEETPRPQKIQEEINALVRLQLRFNNEIQKALADDPEDAKDSIQDLVAAQLTVISATRVIGAIQNRLGEQLQLQSPLPSDWDELADILLDTTHQAFDRKRERLNNQIARDIDVLLQREDVSTDAGKLRLLLTLAQGTRTAFDNKTHKQVKQIFNRFTYAFYAAQLLEGKDSEEVIDDVMNHLEEAEKVLQETWGQSKFAEVSANATKVADFGPAARMALGEEKLSAPVASLTEDERGALTSSIGKYVLNEVHRQLLLGAFSELWVEYLTKVEALRVSIGLEAYGQRDPLVQYKAQASEMFAQLLEDVRGLVIGRAFAARPRRVEITPLETGEVASAAVTETSVQIGEGASSGKKKRRRRN
;
A
#
# COMPACT_ATOMS: atom_id res chain seq x y z
N MET A 1 57.29 29.95 -33.75
CA MET A 1 56.32 31.02 -33.45
C MET A 1 54.96 30.36 -33.56
N GLU A 2 54.37 29.97 -32.43
CA GLU A 2 52.98 29.52 -32.43
C GLU A 2 52.12 30.73 -32.83
N GLU A 3 51.41 30.63 -33.94
CA GLU A 3 50.42 31.64 -34.33
C GLU A 3 49.38 31.73 -33.21
N THR A 4 49.23 32.91 -32.61
CA THR A 4 48.15 33.19 -31.67
C THR A 4 46.82 32.84 -32.34
N PRO A 5 46.05 31.89 -31.81
CA PRO A 5 44.83 31.43 -32.44
C PRO A 5 43.84 32.59 -32.58
N ARG A 6 43.07 32.60 -33.68
CA ARG A 6 42.05 33.65 -33.93
C ARG A 6 41.04 33.68 -32.78
N PRO A 7 40.55 34.85 -32.34
CA PRO A 7 39.58 34.97 -31.24
C PRO A 7 38.33 34.08 -31.39
N GLN A 8 37.87 33.85 -32.63
CA GLN A 8 36.75 32.95 -32.93
C GLN A 8 37.06 31.48 -32.61
N LYS A 9 38.28 31.00 -32.91
CA LYS A 9 38.70 29.64 -32.55
C LYS A 9 38.83 29.48 -31.04
N ILE A 10 39.34 30.50 -30.35
CA ILE A 10 39.42 30.52 -28.88
C ILE A 10 38.02 30.46 -28.27
N GLN A 11 37.04 31.21 -28.81
CA GLN A 11 35.65 31.14 -28.37
C GLN A 11 35.03 29.75 -28.60
N GLU A 12 35.30 29.10 -29.73
CA GLU A 12 34.84 27.74 -30.01
C GLU A 12 35.45 26.72 -29.02
N GLU A 13 36.74 26.83 -28.73
CA GLU A 13 37.42 25.97 -27.76
C GLU A 13 36.91 26.18 -26.33
N ILE A 14 36.72 27.43 -25.89
CA ILE A 14 36.14 27.73 -24.57
C ILE A 14 34.71 27.19 -24.48
N ASN A 15 33.89 27.37 -25.53
CA ASN A 15 32.54 26.81 -25.58
C ASN A 15 32.56 25.28 -25.49
N ALA A 16 33.52 24.61 -26.13
CA ALA A 16 33.68 23.16 -26.06
C ALA A 16 34.12 22.68 -24.66
N LEU A 17 35.04 23.41 -24.01
CA LEU A 17 35.55 23.09 -22.67
C LEU A 17 34.49 23.29 -21.59
N VAL A 18 33.82 24.44 -21.59
CA VAL A 18 32.79 24.79 -20.59
C VAL A 18 31.44 24.15 -20.93
N ARG A 19 31.27 23.65 -22.16
CA ARG A 19 30.02 23.09 -22.70
C ARG A 19 28.85 24.08 -22.64
N LEU A 20 29.16 25.37 -22.83
CA LEU A 20 28.20 26.47 -22.88
C LEU A 20 28.31 27.17 -24.23
N GLN A 21 27.21 27.78 -24.67
CA GLN A 21 27.19 28.63 -25.87
C GLN A 21 27.40 30.08 -25.44
N LEU A 22 28.66 30.46 -25.18
CA LEU A 22 29.01 31.83 -24.79
C LEU A 22 29.10 32.71 -26.04
N ARG A 23 28.55 33.92 -25.95
CA ARG A 23 28.67 34.96 -26.97
C ARG A 23 29.55 36.08 -26.45
N PHE A 24 30.76 36.16 -26.97
CA PHE A 24 31.68 37.24 -26.59
C PHE A 24 31.25 38.55 -27.24
N ASN A 25 31.24 39.62 -26.45
CA ASN A 25 31.02 40.98 -26.95
C ASN A 25 32.29 41.49 -27.65
N ASN A 26 32.21 42.65 -28.30
CA ASN A 26 33.33 43.23 -29.05
C ASN A 26 34.55 43.54 -28.15
N GLU A 27 34.35 43.81 -26.86
CA GLU A 27 35.42 44.09 -25.90
C GLU A 27 36.24 42.84 -25.59
N ILE A 28 35.56 41.72 -25.26
CA ILE A 28 36.21 40.42 -25.03
C ILE A 28 36.92 39.94 -26.31
N GLN A 29 36.30 40.12 -27.48
CA GLN A 29 36.94 39.73 -28.75
C GLN A 29 38.19 40.53 -29.07
N LYS A 30 38.22 41.82 -28.69
CA LYS A 30 39.39 42.68 -28.84
C LYS A 30 40.49 42.33 -27.83
N ALA A 31 40.13 42.11 -26.56
CA ALA A 31 41.07 41.67 -25.54
C ALA A 31 41.74 40.35 -25.93
N LEU A 32 40.97 39.37 -26.43
CA LEU A 32 41.50 38.10 -26.95
C LEU A 32 42.45 38.24 -28.15
N ALA A 33 42.37 39.33 -28.91
CA ALA A 33 43.25 39.60 -30.06
C ALA A 33 44.55 40.31 -29.66
N ASP A 34 44.52 41.11 -28.59
CA ASP A 34 45.65 41.90 -28.09
C ASP A 34 46.47 41.10 -27.05
N ASP A 35 45.90 40.78 -25.89
CA ASP A 35 46.47 39.90 -24.85
C ASP A 35 45.37 38.99 -24.27
N PRO A 36 45.40 37.67 -24.52
CA PRO A 36 44.38 36.74 -24.04
C PRO A 36 44.18 36.72 -22.52
N GLU A 37 45.20 37.06 -21.70
CA GLU A 37 45.04 37.10 -20.25
C GLU A 37 44.13 38.24 -19.79
N ASP A 38 44.07 39.37 -20.53
CA ASP A 38 43.20 40.51 -20.21
C ASP A 38 41.70 40.16 -20.37
N ALA A 39 41.38 39.16 -21.19
CA ALA A 39 40.00 38.71 -21.41
C ALA A 39 39.49 37.76 -20.32
N LYS A 40 40.38 37.22 -19.47
CA LYS A 40 40.08 36.11 -18.57
C LYS A 40 38.98 36.40 -17.57
N ASP A 41 39.07 37.53 -16.86
CA ASP A 41 38.09 37.91 -15.84
C ASP A 41 36.71 38.15 -16.46
N SER A 42 36.68 38.83 -17.61
CA SER A 42 35.43 39.07 -18.36
C SER A 42 34.79 37.77 -18.86
N ILE A 43 35.59 36.78 -19.27
CA ILE A 43 35.10 35.46 -19.66
C ILE A 43 34.60 34.68 -18.44
N GLN A 44 35.29 34.76 -17.30
CA GLN A 44 34.84 34.14 -16.04
C GLN A 44 33.49 34.70 -15.59
N ASP A 45 33.33 36.02 -15.61
CA ASP A 45 32.07 36.69 -15.26
C ASP A 45 30.95 36.28 -16.22
N LEU A 46 31.23 36.22 -17.52
CA LEU A 46 30.26 35.78 -18.52
C LEU A 46 29.84 34.32 -18.30
N VAL A 47 30.79 33.43 -17.98
CA VAL A 47 30.52 32.02 -17.65
C VAL A 47 29.69 31.93 -16.38
N ALA A 48 30.05 32.67 -15.33
CA ALA A 48 29.34 32.68 -14.05
C ALA A 48 27.89 33.18 -14.23
N ALA A 49 27.68 34.26 -14.98
CA ALA A 49 26.35 34.77 -15.30
C ALA A 49 25.51 33.75 -16.09
N GLN A 50 26.10 33.10 -17.11
CA GLN A 50 25.38 32.11 -17.91
C GLN A 50 25.02 30.86 -17.08
N LEU A 51 25.92 30.39 -16.22
CA LEU A 51 25.66 29.30 -15.28
C LEU A 51 24.57 29.67 -14.28
N THR A 52 24.58 30.91 -13.79
CA THR A 52 23.56 31.45 -12.89
C THR A 52 22.19 31.41 -13.56
N VAL A 53 22.05 31.88 -14.80
CA VAL A 53 20.79 31.82 -15.55
C VAL A 53 20.30 30.38 -15.77
N ILE A 54 21.20 29.45 -16.09
CA ILE A 54 20.84 28.03 -16.27
C ILE A 54 20.35 27.43 -14.95
N SER A 55 21.07 27.67 -13.86
CA SER A 55 20.71 27.20 -12.52
C SER A 55 19.40 27.81 -12.05
N ALA A 56 19.22 29.12 -12.24
CA ALA A 56 17.98 29.84 -11.97
C ALA A 56 16.80 29.19 -12.69
N THR A 57 16.93 28.97 -14.00
CA THR A 57 15.86 28.37 -14.82
C THR A 57 15.48 26.98 -14.32
N ARG A 58 16.46 26.16 -13.93
CA ARG A 58 16.23 24.81 -13.38
C ARG A 58 15.54 24.87 -12.01
N VAL A 59 16.00 25.75 -11.13
CA VAL A 59 15.42 25.94 -9.80
C VAL A 59 13.99 26.46 -9.90
N ILE A 60 13.75 27.48 -10.72
CA ILE A 60 12.41 28.01 -11.02
C ILE A 60 11.51 26.88 -11.54
N GLY A 61 11.97 26.09 -12.51
CA GLY A 61 11.21 24.97 -13.04
C GLY A 61 10.90 23.90 -11.98
N ALA A 62 11.87 23.57 -11.12
CA ALA A 62 11.67 22.63 -10.01
C ALA A 62 10.64 23.16 -9.00
N ILE A 63 10.73 24.44 -8.63
CA ILE A 63 9.79 25.10 -7.73
C ILE A 63 8.38 25.13 -8.35
N GLN A 64 8.24 25.52 -9.62
CA GLN A 64 6.97 25.55 -10.33
C GLN A 64 6.32 24.15 -10.42
N ASN A 65 7.11 23.12 -10.73
CA ASN A 65 6.63 21.73 -10.74
C ASN A 65 6.16 21.28 -9.36
N ARG A 66 6.86 21.68 -8.29
CA ARG A 66 6.50 21.36 -6.90
C ARG A 66 5.24 22.11 -6.44
N LEU A 67 5.11 23.39 -6.81
CA LEU A 67 3.94 24.21 -6.49
C LEU A 67 2.71 23.80 -7.32
N GLY A 68 2.93 23.35 -8.56
CA GLY A 68 1.90 23.10 -9.57
C GLY A 68 1.34 24.39 -10.19
N GLU A 69 2.04 25.51 -10.05
CA GLU A 69 1.64 26.85 -10.50
C GLU A 69 2.87 27.61 -11.03
N GLN A 70 2.67 28.56 -11.95
CA GLN A 70 3.75 29.40 -12.47
C GLN A 70 4.11 30.50 -11.47
N LEU A 71 5.42 30.71 -11.28
CA LEU A 71 5.94 31.84 -10.52
C LEU A 71 5.98 33.09 -11.39
N GLN A 72 5.49 34.21 -10.87
CA GLN A 72 5.55 35.50 -11.53
C GLN A 72 6.83 36.22 -11.11
N LEU A 73 7.89 36.08 -11.91
CA LEU A 73 9.18 36.73 -11.68
C LEU A 73 9.35 37.92 -12.63
N GLN A 74 9.95 39.00 -12.14
CA GLN A 74 10.31 40.14 -12.97
C GLN A 74 11.50 39.79 -13.87
N SER A 75 11.50 40.31 -15.09
CA SER A 75 12.58 40.12 -16.08
C SER A 75 13.25 41.47 -16.36
N PRO A 76 14.59 41.54 -16.47
CA PRO A 76 15.55 40.45 -16.40
C PRO A 76 15.76 39.92 -14.97
N LEU A 77 16.21 38.66 -14.84
CA LEU A 77 16.61 38.09 -13.56
C LEU A 77 17.95 38.71 -13.11
N PRO A 78 18.19 38.89 -11.80
CA PRO A 78 19.49 39.30 -11.29
C PRO A 78 20.60 38.34 -11.73
N SER A 79 21.77 38.90 -12.01
CA SER A 79 22.98 38.13 -12.30
C SER A 79 23.68 37.62 -11.04
N ASP A 80 23.43 38.27 -9.90
CA ASP A 80 23.92 37.84 -8.59
C ASP A 80 23.04 36.71 -8.02
N TRP A 81 23.67 35.66 -7.50
CA TRP A 81 22.95 34.47 -7.04
C TRP A 81 22.25 34.71 -5.69
N ASP A 82 22.84 35.48 -4.79
CA ASP A 82 22.26 35.69 -3.46
C ASP A 82 21.00 36.56 -3.58
N GLU A 83 21.05 37.64 -4.36
CA GLU A 83 19.88 38.45 -4.69
C GLU A 83 18.78 37.63 -5.39
N LEU A 84 19.16 36.80 -6.36
CA LEU A 84 18.22 35.91 -7.05
C LEU A 84 17.59 34.89 -6.08
N ALA A 85 18.37 34.30 -5.18
CA ALA A 85 17.90 33.32 -4.21
C ALA A 85 16.86 33.93 -3.27
N ASP A 86 17.10 35.14 -2.78
CA ASP A 86 16.15 35.88 -1.94
C ASP A 86 14.84 36.16 -2.68
N ILE A 87 14.91 36.64 -3.92
CA ILE A 87 13.71 36.87 -4.76
C ILE A 87 12.94 35.57 -4.98
N LEU A 88 13.65 34.47 -5.29
CA LEU A 88 13.01 33.17 -5.51
C LEU A 88 12.33 32.66 -4.25
N LEU A 89 12.96 32.78 -3.08
CA LEU A 89 12.39 32.38 -1.80
C LEU A 89 11.14 33.21 -1.46
N ASP A 90 11.23 34.54 -1.52
CA ASP A 90 10.09 35.42 -1.23
C ASP A 90 8.92 35.16 -2.19
N THR A 91 9.18 35.11 -3.49
CA THR A 91 8.13 34.82 -4.49
C THR A 91 7.49 33.46 -4.26
N THR A 92 8.28 32.46 -3.85
CA THR A 92 7.80 31.12 -3.52
C THR A 92 6.93 31.13 -2.27
N HIS A 93 7.34 31.82 -1.20
CA HIS A 93 6.56 31.97 0.02
C HIS A 93 5.21 32.66 -0.26
N GLN A 94 5.22 33.76 -1.01
CA GLN A 94 3.99 34.43 -1.42
C GLN A 94 3.06 33.53 -2.24
N ALA A 95 3.61 32.72 -3.15
CA ALA A 95 2.82 31.75 -3.91
C ALA A 95 2.19 30.69 -2.99
N PHE A 96 2.92 30.19 -2.00
CA PHE A 96 2.37 29.26 -1.00
C PHE A 96 1.27 29.89 -0.15
N ASP A 97 1.44 31.15 0.29
CA ASP A 97 0.43 31.85 1.08
C ASP A 97 -0.86 32.06 0.29
N ARG A 98 -0.77 32.51 -0.97
CA ARG A 98 -1.93 32.63 -1.87
C ARG A 98 -2.62 31.28 -2.08
N LYS A 99 -1.84 30.21 -2.27
CA LYS A 99 -2.38 28.85 -2.40
C LYS A 99 -3.10 28.41 -1.13
N ARG A 100 -2.52 28.66 0.05
CA ARG A 100 -3.12 28.34 1.35
C ARG A 100 -4.44 29.08 1.54
N GLU A 101 -4.48 30.39 1.26
CA GLU A 101 -5.70 31.19 1.36
C GLU A 101 -6.80 30.68 0.41
N ARG A 102 -6.43 30.38 -0.86
CA ARG A 102 -7.34 29.79 -1.85
C ARG A 102 -7.90 28.45 -1.37
N LEU A 103 -7.07 27.58 -0.79
CA LEU A 103 -7.51 26.28 -0.26
C LEU A 103 -8.41 26.44 0.96
N ASN A 104 -8.08 27.33 1.89
CA ASN A 104 -8.92 27.63 3.06
C ASN A 104 -10.31 28.11 2.62
N ASN A 105 -10.39 29.01 1.64
CA ASN A 105 -11.67 29.46 1.09
C ASN A 105 -12.45 28.37 0.35
N GLN A 106 -11.78 27.37 -0.23
CA GLN A 106 -12.46 26.20 -0.80
C GLN A 106 -12.99 25.27 0.29
N ILE A 107 -12.17 24.98 1.29
CA ILE A 107 -12.53 24.13 2.43
C ILE A 107 -13.70 24.74 3.18
N ALA A 108 -13.67 26.04 3.48
CA ALA A 108 -14.74 26.75 4.17
C ALA A 108 -16.08 26.73 3.40
N ARG A 109 -16.04 26.72 2.06
CA ARG A 109 -17.27 26.59 1.25
C ARG A 109 -17.80 25.16 1.22
N ASP A 110 -16.91 24.18 1.18
CA ASP A 110 -17.30 22.78 1.05
C ASP A 110 -17.72 22.17 2.39
N ILE A 111 -17.17 22.64 3.51
CA ILE A 111 -17.40 22.05 4.84
C ILE A 111 -18.88 22.08 5.22
N ASP A 112 -19.58 23.18 4.96
CA ASP A 112 -21.00 23.32 5.30
C ASP A 112 -21.86 22.28 4.57
N VAL A 113 -21.57 22.04 3.28
CA VAL A 113 -22.27 21.04 2.47
C VAL A 113 -21.92 19.62 2.91
N LEU A 114 -20.66 19.38 3.27
CA LEU A 114 -20.21 18.05 3.70
C LEU A 114 -20.74 17.69 5.10
N LEU A 115 -20.82 18.66 6.02
CA LEU A 115 -21.40 18.49 7.35
C LEU A 115 -22.89 18.11 7.29
N GLN A 116 -23.62 18.55 6.27
CA GLN A 116 -25.01 18.14 6.05
C GLN A 116 -25.14 16.71 5.54
N ARG A 117 -24.10 16.15 4.92
CA ARG A 117 -24.13 14.82 4.29
C ARG A 117 -23.57 13.73 5.18
N GLU A 118 -22.60 14.06 6.04
CA GLU A 118 -21.93 13.11 6.92
C GLU A 118 -22.43 13.20 8.35
N ASP A 119 -22.62 12.06 9.00
CA ASP A 119 -22.93 12.01 10.43
C ASP A 119 -21.66 12.15 11.28
N VAL A 120 -21.36 13.39 11.65
CA VAL A 120 -20.16 13.77 12.42
C VAL A 120 -20.25 13.35 13.89
N SER A 121 -21.39 12.84 14.36
CA SER A 121 -21.48 12.25 15.69
C SER A 121 -20.67 10.95 15.78
N THR A 122 -20.50 10.26 14.65
CA THR A 122 -19.72 9.01 14.55
C THR A 122 -18.28 9.28 14.10
N ASP A 123 -17.33 8.52 14.62
CA ASP A 123 -15.93 8.62 14.18
C ASP A 123 -15.76 8.22 12.71
N ALA A 124 -16.58 7.29 12.21
CA ALA A 124 -16.61 6.94 10.80
C ALA A 124 -17.05 8.12 9.91
N GLY A 125 -18.04 8.91 10.34
CA GLY A 125 -18.46 10.12 9.63
C GLY A 125 -17.41 11.23 9.70
N LYS A 126 -16.78 11.45 10.87
CA LYS A 126 -15.63 12.37 11.00
C LYS A 126 -14.50 11.98 10.05
N LEU A 127 -14.15 10.70 9.97
CA LEU A 127 -13.10 10.20 9.08
C LEU A 127 -13.43 10.45 7.61
N ARG A 128 -14.65 10.10 7.17
CA ARG A 128 -15.10 10.36 5.79
C ARG A 128 -15.10 11.85 5.46
N LEU A 129 -15.53 12.68 6.39
CA LEU A 129 -15.47 14.14 6.26
C LEU A 129 -14.03 14.61 6.07
N LEU A 130 -13.10 14.20 6.95
CA LEU A 130 -11.69 14.57 6.87
C LEU A 130 -11.03 14.13 5.55
N LEU A 131 -11.29 12.89 5.12
CA LEU A 131 -10.77 12.35 3.85
C LEU A 131 -11.33 13.12 2.64
N THR A 132 -12.62 13.47 2.68
CA THR A 132 -13.24 14.24 1.60
C THR A 132 -12.71 15.67 1.56
N LEU A 133 -12.51 16.31 2.72
CA LEU A 133 -11.97 17.68 2.81
C LEU A 133 -10.53 17.78 2.28
N ALA A 134 -9.73 16.72 2.44
CA ALA A 134 -8.38 16.65 1.88
C ALA A 134 -8.38 16.63 0.34
N GLN A 135 -9.50 16.34 -0.30
CA GLN A 135 -9.64 16.30 -1.75
C GLN A 135 -10.44 17.49 -2.28
N GLY A 136 -10.04 17.98 -3.45
CA GLY A 136 -10.72 19.04 -4.16
C GLY A 136 -11.08 18.61 -5.57
N THR A 137 -12.04 19.30 -6.18
CA THR A 137 -12.44 19.03 -7.56
C THR A 137 -12.27 20.26 -8.41
N ARG A 138 -11.63 20.12 -9.57
CA ARG A 138 -11.48 21.19 -10.57
C ARG A 138 -11.96 20.71 -11.93
N THR A 139 -12.45 21.62 -12.74
CA THR A 139 -12.70 21.34 -14.16
C THR A 139 -11.35 21.29 -14.88
N ALA A 140 -11.09 20.18 -15.56
CA ALA A 140 -9.94 20.01 -16.44
C ALA A 140 -10.45 19.63 -17.84
N PHE A 141 -9.59 19.67 -18.84
CA PHE A 141 -9.88 19.13 -20.16
C PHE A 141 -9.08 17.86 -20.36
N ASP A 142 -9.74 16.81 -20.86
CA ASP A 142 -9.05 15.59 -21.25
C ASP A 142 -8.21 15.85 -22.52
N ASN A 143 -6.90 15.60 -22.44
CA ASN A 143 -5.97 15.84 -23.54
C ASN A 143 -6.27 15.03 -24.81
N LYS A 144 -7.00 13.90 -24.72
CA LYS A 144 -7.37 13.08 -25.88
C LYS A 144 -8.71 13.46 -26.48
N THR A 145 -9.68 13.81 -25.63
CA THR A 145 -11.07 14.04 -26.08
C THR A 145 -11.44 15.51 -26.14
N HIS A 146 -10.59 16.41 -25.64
CA HIS A 146 -10.84 17.85 -25.47
C HIS A 146 -12.14 18.17 -24.73
N LYS A 147 -12.71 17.21 -24.00
CA LYS A 147 -13.94 17.38 -23.22
C LYS A 147 -13.61 17.88 -21.82
N GLN A 148 -14.51 18.70 -21.28
CA GLN A 148 -14.46 19.07 -19.87
C GLN A 148 -14.72 17.84 -19.01
N VAL A 149 -13.77 17.55 -18.12
CA VAL A 149 -13.81 16.46 -17.16
C VAL A 149 -13.61 17.02 -15.76
N LYS A 150 -14.29 16.43 -14.78
CA LYS A 150 -14.07 16.74 -13.37
C LYS A 150 -12.81 16.00 -12.92
N GLN A 151 -11.76 16.73 -12.59
CA GLN A 151 -10.53 16.17 -12.06
C GLN A 151 -10.49 16.34 -10.54
N ILE A 152 -10.32 15.23 -9.82
CA ILE A 152 -10.05 15.24 -8.38
C ILE A 152 -8.56 15.50 -8.18
N PHE A 153 -8.21 16.40 -7.28
CA PHE A 153 -6.84 16.66 -6.87
C PHE A 153 -6.73 16.68 -5.34
N ASN A 154 -5.55 16.37 -4.83
CA ASN A 154 -5.31 16.41 -3.39
C ASN A 154 -5.02 17.86 -2.95
N ARG A 155 -5.80 18.39 -2.01
CA ARG A 155 -5.61 19.73 -1.44
C ARG A 155 -4.45 19.75 -0.46
N PHE A 156 -4.44 18.79 0.46
CA PHE A 156 -3.42 18.62 1.51
C PHE A 156 -3.35 17.15 1.96
N THR A 157 -2.31 16.78 2.70
CA THR A 157 -2.15 15.45 3.28
C THR A 157 -2.10 15.55 4.80
N TYR A 158 -2.72 14.60 5.49
CA TYR A 158 -2.64 14.50 6.95
C TYR A 158 -1.32 13.88 7.43
N ALA A 159 -0.45 13.39 6.54
CA ALA A 159 0.80 12.73 6.92
C ALA A 159 1.69 13.60 7.82
N PHE A 160 1.80 14.90 7.54
CA PHE A 160 2.58 15.83 8.36
C PHE A 160 1.94 16.06 9.72
N TYR A 161 0.61 16.20 9.77
CA TYR A 161 -0.10 16.36 11.03
C TYR A 161 -0.02 15.09 11.88
N ALA A 162 -0.14 13.92 11.26
CA ALA A 162 0.06 12.64 11.93
C ALA A 162 1.49 12.52 12.49
N ALA A 163 2.51 12.96 11.73
CA ALA A 163 3.89 12.98 12.23
C ALA A 163 4.05 13.93 13.44
N GLN A 164 3.41 15.10 13.43
CA GLN A 164 3.40 16.02 14.58
C GLN A 164 2.72 15.41 15.81
N LEU A 165 1.67 14.61 15.64
CA LEU A 165 1.03 13.89 16.74
C LEU A 165 1.91 12.78 17.35
N LEU A 166 2.91 12.31 16.60
CA LEU A 166 3.89 11.33 17.04
C LEU A 166 5.19 11.98 17.55
N GLU A 167 5.35 13.30 17.37
CA GLU A 167 6.57 14.00 17.77
C GLU A 167 6.75 13.93 19.29
N GLY A 168 7.90 13.42 19.72
CA GLY A 168 8.24 13.26 21.14
C GLY A 168 7.68 12.02 21.83
N LYS A 169 6.93 11.15 21.12
CA LYS A 169 6.52 9.85 21.64
C LYS A 169 7.66 8.83 21.55
N ASP A 170 7.74 7.95 22.55
CA ASP A 170 8.67 6.82 22.51
C ASP A 170 8.18 5.74 21.53
N SER A 171 9.11 5.00 20.92
CA SER A 171 8.76 3.91 20.01
C SER A 171 7.94 2.80 20.66
N GLU A 172 8.21 2.46 21.92
CA GLU A 172 7.47 1.42 22.64
C GLU A 172 6.02 1.86 22.89
N GLU A 173 5.80 3.12 23.28
CA GLU A 173 4.46 3.68 23.47
C GLU A 173 3.65 3.67 22.17
N VAL A 174 4.26 4.02 21.04
CA VAL A 174 3.60 3.99 19.74
C VAL A 174 3.24 2.56 19.33
N ILE A 175 4.11 1.59 19.61
CA ILE A 175 3.82 0.18 19.35
C ILE A 175 2.62 -0.27 20.19
N ASP A 176 2.60 0.06 21.48
CA ASP A 176 1.50 -0.29 22.38
C ASP A 176 0.18 0.36 21.94
N ASP A 177 0.18 1.64 21.56
CA ASP A 177 -0.99 2.34 21.02
C ASP A 177 -1.55 1.63 19.78
N VAL A 178 -0.67 1.26 18.84
CA VAL A 178 -1.06 0.55 17.62
C VAL A 178 -1.59 -0.84 17.95
N MET A 179 -0.92 -1.60 18.82
CA MET A 179 -1.35 -2.94 19.22
C MET A 179 -2.73 -2.90 19.89
N ASN A 180 -2.93 -1.99 20.85
CA ASN A 180 -4.22 -1.78 21.51
C ASN A 180 -5.33 -1.45 20.49
N HIS A 181 -5.04 -0.59 19.51
CA HIS A 181 -6.00 -0.27 18.45
C HIS A 181 -6.36 -1.50 17.60
N LEU A 182 -5.35 -2.29 17.21
CA LEU A 182 -5.56 -3.49 16.39
C LEU A 182 -6.32 -4.59 17.15
N GLU A 183 -6.04 -4.79 18.43
CA GLU A 183 -6.77 -5.72 19.29
C GLU A 183 -8.25 -5.32 19.42
N GLU A 184 -8.52 -4.02 19.59
CA GLU A 184 -9.89 -3.53 19.66
C GLU A 184 -10.61 -3.67 18.31
N ALA A 185 -9.93 -3.39 17.20
CA ALA A 185 -10.45 -3.64 15.87
C ALA A 185 -10.78 -5.12 15.66
N GLU A 186 -9.94 -6.04 16.14
CA GLU A 186 -10.19 -7.47 16.07
C GLU A 186 -11.46 -7.87 16.83
N LYS A 187 -11.64 -7.36 18.07
CA LYS A 187 -12.87 -7.62 18.85
C LYS A 187 -14.12 -7.16 18.12
N VAL A 188 -14.11 -5.92 17.61
CA VAL A 188 -15.25 -5.35 16.87
C VAL A 188 -15.55 -6.19 15.62
N LEU A 189 -14.51 -6.66 14.90
CA LEU A 189 -14.68 -7.56 13.76
C LEU A 189 -15.28 -8.90 14.19
N GLN A 190 -14.76 -9.52 15.25
CA GLN A 190 -15.28 -10.79 15.78
C GLN A 190 -16.76 -10.67 16.14
N GLU A 191 -17.16 -9.61 16.85
CA GLU A 191 -18.56 -9.36 17.21
C GLU A 191 -19.44 -9.15 15.98
N THR A 192 -19.01 -8.29 15.06
CA THR A 192 -19.77 -7.95 13.85
C THR A 192 -19.98 -9.19 12.96
N TRP A 193 -18.92 -9.97 12.73
CA TRP A 193 -19.01 -11.20 11.96
C TRP A 193 -19.81 -12.28 12.67
N GLY A 194 -19.65 -12.40 14.00
CA GLY A 194 -20.41 -13.31 14.82
C GLY A 194 -21.91 -13.06 14.71
N GLN A 195 -22.34 -11.81 14.87
CA GLN A 195 -23.75 -11.41 14.77
C GLN A 195 -24.31 -11.66 13.37
N SER A 196 -23.60 -11.21 12.33
CA SER A 196 -24.01 -11.38 10.94
C SER A 196 -24.16 -12.85 10.57
N LYS A 197 -23.18 -13.68 10.92
CA LYS A 197 -23.19 -15.11 10.58
C LYS A 197 -24.18 -15.90 11.43
N PHE A 198 -24.35 -15.53 12.70
CA PHE A 198 -25.39 -16.10 13.54
C PHE A 198 -26.78 -15.84 12.93
N ALA A 199 -27.07 -14.60 12.52
CA ALA A 199 -28.32 -14.24 11.88
C ALA A 199 -28.56 -15.06 10.58
N GLU A 200 -27.54 -15.17 9.73
CA GLU A 200 -27.58 -15.96 8.49
C GLU A 200 -27.92 -17.43 8.76
N VAL A 201 -27.22 -18.08 9.69
CA VAL A 201 -27.36 -19.51 9.96
C VAL A 201 -28.65 -19.80 10.74
N SER A 202 -29.01 -18.93 11.70
CA SER A 202 -30.22 -19.07 12.51
C SER A 202 -31.51 -19.06 11.69
N ALA A 203 -31.50 -18.49 10.48
CA ALA A 203 -32.65 -18.48 9.59
C ALA A 203 -33.08 -19.90 9.15
N ASN A 204 -32.13 -20.84 9.06
CA ASN A 204 -32.37 -22.22 8.64
C ASN A 204 -31.98 -23.26 9.71
N ALA A 205 -31.33 -22.86 10.80
CA ALA A 205 -30.89 -23.75 11.86
C ALA A 205 -32.04 -24.19 12.76
N THR A 206 -32.13 -25.49 13.00
CA THR A 206 -33.09 -26.11 13.93
C THR A 206 -32.42 -26.51 15.23
N LYS A 207 -31.16 -26.94 15.17
CA LYS A 207 -30.37 -27.40 16.31
C LYS A 207 -29.11 -26.55 16.47
N VAL A 208 -28.58 -26.52 17.68
CA VAL A 208 -27.31 -25.87 17.99
C VAL A 208 -26.15 -26.49 17.17
N ALA A 209 -26.22 -27.78 16.85
CA ALA A 209 -25.26 -28.47 15.99
C ALA A 209 -25.12 -27.88 14.57
N ASP A 210 -26.13 -27.16 14.08
CA ASP A 210 -26.11 -26.54 12.75
C ASP A 210 -25.08 -25.39 12.67
N PHE A 211 -24.65 -24.85 13.81
CA PHE A 211 -23.55 -23.89 13.92
C PHE A 211 -22.17 -24.54 13.96
N GLY A 212 -22.08 -25.85 13.75
CA GLY A 212 -20.82 -26.54 13.47
C GLY A 212 -19.83 -26.53 14.65
N PRO A 213 -18.52 -26.50 14.35
CA PRO A 213 -17.47 -26.50 15.38
C PRO A 213 -17.58 -25.32 16.37
N ALA A 214 -18.07 -24.17 15.93
CA ALA A 214 -18.23 -22.99 16.78
C ALA A 214 -19.23 -23.25 17.93
N ALA A 215 -20.31 -23.99 17.66
CA ALA A 215 -21.26 -24.39 18.69
C ALA A 215 -20.66 -25.35 19.72
N ARG A 216 -19.87 -26.34 19.28
CA ARG A 216 -19.19 -27.25 20.19
C ARG A 216 -18.21 -26.51 21.10
N MET A 217 -17.46 -25.55 20.55
CA MET A 217 -16.51 -24.74 21.33
C MET A 217 -17.20 -23.84 22.36
N ALA A 218 -18.39 -23.31 22.04
CA ALA A 218 -19.11 -22.39 22.92
C ALA A 218 -19.92 -23.08 24.02
N LEU A 219 -20.63 -24.16 23.66
CA LEU A 219 -21.70 -24.73 24.47
C LEU A 219 -21.44 -26.19 24.88
N GLY A 220 -20.34 -26.78 24.41
CA GLY A 220 -20.01 -28.20 24.65
C GLY A 220 -20.90 -29.16 23.86
N GLU A 221 -20.62 -30.46 23.97
CA GLU A 221 -21.34 -31.49 23.21
C GLU A 221 -22.79 -31.70 23.66
N GLU A 222 -23.07 -31.48 24.95
CA GLU A 222 -24.37 -31.74 25.56
C GLU A 222 -25.50 -30.87 24.97
N LYS A 223 -25.16 -29.63 24.56
CA LYS A 223 -26.11 -28.65 24.05
C LYS A 223 -26.30 -28.71 22.54
N LEU A 224 -25.52 -29.52 21.81
CA LEU A 224 -25.56 -29.57 20.34
C LEU A 224 -26.91 -30.05 19.79
N SER A 225 -27.57 -30.98 20.49
CA SER A 225 -28.88 -31.50 20.08
C SER A 225 -30.05 -30.58 20.46
N ALA A 226 -29.80 -29.54 21.28
CA ALA A 226 -30.83 -28.63 21.74
C ALA A 226 -31.37 -27.76 20.59
N PRO A 227 -32.67 -27.40 20.62
CA PRO A 227 -33.22 -26.42 19.69
C PRO A 227 -32.56 -25.04 19.85
N VAL A 228 -32.32 -24.33 18.76
CA VAL A 228 -31.74 -22.97 18.80
C VAL A 228 -32.63 -22.01 19.61
N ALA A 229 -33.95 -22.22 19.60
CA ALA A 229 -34.92 -21.41 20.34
C ALA A 229 -34.83 -21.58 21.88
N SER A 230 -34.22 -22.66 22.36
CA SER A 230 -34.06 -22.90 23.81
C SER A 230 -32.81 -22.26 24.40
N LEU A 231 -31.99 -21.59 23.58
CA LEU A 231 -30.79 -20.91 24.04
C LEU A 231 -31.16 -19.69 24.89
N THR A 232 -30.55 -19.61 26.07
CA THR A 232 -30.56 -18.41 26.91
C THR A 232 -29.77 -17.28 26.23
N GLU A 233 -29.93 -16.05 26.74
CA GLU A 233 -29.21 -14.90 26.19
C GLU A 233 -27.69 -15.03 26.34
N ASP A 234 -27.25 -15.58 27.48
CA ASP A 234 -25.83 -15.84 27.75
C ASP A 234 -25.25 -16.90 26.79
N GLU A 235 -26.00 -17.98 26.54
CA GLU A 235 -25.60 -19.03 25.60
C GLU A 235 -25.59 -18.52 24.15
N ARG A 236 -26.55 -17.67 23.79
CA ARG A 236 -26.59 -16.99 22.49
C ARG A 236 -25.36 -16.10 22.33
N GLY A 237 -25.04 -15.28 23.33
CA GLY A 237 -23.85 -14.42 23.32
C GLY A 237 -22.55 -15.22 23.17
N ALA A 238 -22.40 -16.30 23.94
CA ALA A 238 -21.25 -17.19 23.85
C ALA A 238 -21.13 -17.85 22.46
N LEU A 239 -22.25 -18.31 21.90
CA LEU A 239 -22.31 -18.91 20.57
C LEU A 239 -21.95 -17.89 19.49
N THR A 240 -22.53 -16.68 19.53
CA THR A 240 -22.22 -15.58 18.60
C THR A 240 -20.74 -15.21 18.64
N SER A 241 -20.15 -15.08 19.83
CA SER A 241 -18.72 -14.79 19.98
C SER A 241 -17.85 -15.90 19.39
N SER A 242 -18.18 -17.17 19.65
CA SER A 242 -17.47 -18.32 19.10
C SER A 242 -17.56 -18.41 17.57
N ILE A 243 -18.74 -18.12 17.00
CA ILE A 243 -18.92 -18.04 15.53
C ILE A 243 -18.02 -16.94 14.95
N GLY A 244 -17.99 -15.76 15.58
CA GLY A 244 -17.13 -14.65 15.17
C GLY A 244 -15.65 -15.04 15.12
N LYS A 245 -15.15 -15.67 16.19
CA LYS A 245 -13.78 -16.20 16.27
C LYS A 245 -13.50 -17.25 15.21
N TYR A 246 -14.44 -18.18 14.99
CA TYR A 246 -14.30 -19.23 13.98
C TYR A 246 -14.20 -18.65 12.57
N VAL A 247 -15.10 -17.71 12.22
CA VAL A 247 -15.10 -17.04 10.92
C VAL A 247 -13.80 -16.29 10.70
N LEU A 248 -13.35 -15.51 11.70
CA LEU A 248 -12.13 -14.73 11.57
C LEU A 248 -10.88 -15.60 11.44
N ASN A 249 -10.82 -16.71 12.19
CA ASN A 249 -9.73 -17.68 12.07
C ASN A 249 -9.67 -18.31 10.67
N GLU A 250 -10.82 -18.65 10.08
CA GLU A 250 -10.87 -19.19 8.72
C GLU A 250 -10.43 -18.14 7.69
N VAL A 251 -10.82 -16.87 7.87
CA VAL A 251 -10.32 -15.75 7.04
C VAL A 251 -8.81 -15.61 7.15
N HIS A 252 -8.25 -15.62 8.37
CA HIS A 252 -6.81 -15.53 8.59
C HIS A 252 -6.06 -16.69 7.96
N ARG A 253 -6.59 -17.92 8.07
CA ARG A 253 -6.02 -19.10 7.42
C ARG A 253 -6.01 -18.95 5.90
N GLN A 254 -7.11 -18.53 5.30
CA GLN A 254 -7.20 -18.32 3.85
C GLN A 254 -6.22 -17.22 3.40
N LEU A 255 -6.10 -16.15 4.18
CA LEU A 255 -5.17 -15.06 3.90
C LEU A 255 -3.71 -15.53 3.95
N LEU A 256 -3.33 -16.26 4.99
CA LEU A 256 -1.98 -16.84 5.13
C LEU A 256 -1.66 -17.78 3.96
N LEU A 257 -2.55 -18.73 3.66
CA LEU A 257 -2.37 -19.67 2.55
C LEU A 257 -2.29 -18.94 1.20
N GLY A 258 -3.12 -17.92 0.99
CA GLY A 258 -3.09 -17.09 -0.21
C GLY A 258 -1.77 -16.33 -0.36
N ALA A 259 -1.31 -15.68 0.72
CA ALA A 259 -0.05 -14.93 0.74
C ALA A 259 1.16 -15.82 0.45
N PHE A 260 1.23 -16.99 1.10
CA PHE A 260 2.28 -17.97 0.81
C PHE A 260 2.20 -18.47 -0.62
N SER A 261 1.01 -18.81 -1.12
CA SER A 261 0.86 -19.33 -2.49
C SER A 261 1.32 -18.33 -3.55
N GLU A 262 1.00 -17.05 -3.36
CA GLU A 262 1.40 -15.96 -4.25
C GLU A 262 2.92 -15.75 -4.25
N LEU A 263 3.52 -15.57 -3.07
CA LEU A 263 4.93 -15.20 -2.95
C LEU A 263 5.90 -16.39 -3.11
N TRP A 264 5.45 -17.61 -2.81
CA TRP A 264 6.28 -18.81 -2.96
C TRP A 264 6.67 -19.08 -4.42
N VAL A 265 5.74 -18.84 -5.36
CA VAL A 265 6.01 -19.01 -6.80
C VAL A 265 7.10 -18.05 -7.27
N GLU A 266 7.04 -16.81 -6.80
CA GLU A 266 8.07 -15.81 -7.09
C GLU A 266 9.42 -16.21 -6.48
N TYR A 267 9.43 -16.65 -5.22
CA TYR A 267 10.63 -17.14 -4.56
C TYR A 267 11.27 -18.31 -5.31
N LEU A 268 10.51 -19.33 -5.71
CA LEU A 268 11.02 -20.47 -6.49
C LEU A 268 11.65 -20.01 -7.81
N THR A 269 11.01 -19.04 -8.47
CA THR A 269 11.53 -18.45 -9.72
C THR A 269 12.88 -17.76 -9.49
N LYS A 270 13.00 -16.98 -8.42
CA LYS A 270 14.25 -16.30 -8.06
C LYS A 270 15.35 -17.30 -7.68
N VAL A 271 15.02 -18.37 -6.96
CA VAL A 271 15.99 -19.42 -6.58
C VAL A 271 16.50 -20.20 -7.79
N GLU A 272 15.63 -20.48 -8.77
CA GLU A 272 16.07 -21.12 -10.02
C GLU A 272 17.02 -20.21 -10.81
N ALA A 273 16.71 -18.90 -10.90
CA ALA A 273 17.61 -17.92 -11.50
C ALA A 273 18.95 -17.83 -10.75
N LEU A 274 18.92 -17.84 -9.42
CA LEU A 274 20.11 -17.86 -8.57
C LEU A 274 20.98 -19.07 -8.89
N ARG A 275 20.39 -20.27 -9.04
CA ARG A 275 21.13 -21.49 -9.38
C ARG A 275 21.88 -21.39 -10.71
N VAL A 276 21.29 -20.74 -11.71
CA VAL A 276 21.94 -20.52 -13.02
C VAL A 276 23.08 -19.50 -12.90
N SER A 277 22.88 -18.42 -12.15
CA SER A 277 23.85 -17.32 -12.02
C SER A 277 25.04 -17.62 -11.10
N ILE A 278 24.86 -18.46 -10.06
CA ILE A 278 25.88 -18.74 -9.04
C ILE A 278 27.12 -19.45 -9.60
N GLY A 279 27.00 -20.08 -10.77
CA GLY A 279 28.13 -20.69 -11.47
C GLY A 279 29.26 -19.70 -11.77
N LEU A 280 28.95 -18.39 -11.85
CA LEU A 280 29.95 -17.35 -12.06
C LEU A 280 30.78 -17.01 -10.80
N GLU A 281 30.29 -17.31 -9.60
CA GLU A 281 31.04 -17.08 -8.33
C GLU A 281 32.28 -17.97 -8.22
N ALA A 282 32.30 -19.11 -8.91
CA ALA A 282 33.47 -20.00 -8.98
C ALA A 282 34.71 -19.28 -9.54
N TYR A 283 34.53 -18.30 -10.44
CA TYR A 283 35.62 -17.49 -10.97
C TYR A 283 36.24 -16.55 -9.91
N GLY A 284 35.49 -16.21 -8.86
CA GLY A 284 35.94 -15.40 -7.73
C GLY A 284 36.60 -16.19 -6.60
N GLN A 285 36.92 -17.48 -6.80
CA GLN A 285 37.49 -18.38 -5.78
C GLN A 285 36.61 -18.56 -4.52
N ARG A 286 35.31 -18.25 -4.62
CA ARG A 286 34.32 -18.51 -3.57
C ARG A 286 33.63 -19.84 -3.87
N ASP A 287 33.34 -20.62 -2.83
CA ASP A 287 32.59 -21.87 -2.98
C ASP A 287 31.13 -21.55 -3.42
N PRO A 288 30.72 -21.93 -4.66
CA PRO A 288 29.39 -21.61 -5.18
C PRO A 288 28.27 -22.22 -4.34
N LEU A 289 28.50 -23.37 -3.70
CA LEU A 289 27.49 -24.03 -2.87
C LEU A 289 27.24 -23.24 -1.59
N VAL A 290 28.30 -22.71 -0.97
CA VAL A 290 28.19 -21.87 0.23
C VAL A 290 27.48 -20.56 -0.11
N GLN A 291 27.85 -19.93 -1.22
CA GLN A 291 27.22 -18.69 -1.68
C GLN A 291 25.75 -18.89 -2.04
N TYR A 292 25.42 -19.97 -2.75
CA TYR A 292 24.04 -20.34 -3.05
C TYR A 292 23.20 -20.49 -1.78
N LYS A 293 23.71 -21.22 -0.78
CA LYS A 293 22.99 -21.43 0.49
C LYS A 293 22.75 -20.13 1.24
N ALA A 294 23.78 -19.27 1.32
CA ALA A 294 23.66 -17.98 1.98
C ALA A 294 22.61 -17.10 1.28
N GLN A 295 22.73 -16.89 -0.02
CA GLN A 295 21.78 -16.05 -0.78
C GLN A 295 20.37 -16.63 -0.78
N ALA A 296 20.21 -17.96 -0.94
CA ALA A 296 18.90 -18.60 -0.85
C ALA A 296 18.26 -18.44 0.55
N SER A 297 19.06 -18.50 1.63
CA SER A 297 18.56 -18.29 2.99
C SER A 297 18.11 -16.84 3.23
N GLU A 298 18.84 -15.86 2.69
CA GLU A 298 18.47 -14.44 2.74
C GLU A 298 17.17 -14.18 1.97
N MET A 299 17.06 -14.73 0.75
CA MET A 299 15.83 -14.65 -0.05
C MET A 299 14.63 -15.30 0.64
N PHE A 300 14.84 -16.39 1.38
CA PHE A 300 13.79 -17.03 2.17
C PHE A 300 13.39 -16.18 3.38
N ALA A 301 14.34 -15.54 4.07
CA ALA A 301 14.04 -14.62 5.15
C ALA A 301 13.21 -13.42 4.64
N GLN A 302 13.58 -12.85 3.48
CA GLN A 302 12.83 -11.78 2.83
C GLN A 302 11.41 -12.24 2.45
N LEU A 303 11.26 -13.45 1.90
CA LEU A 303 9.93 -14.03 1.63
C LEU A 303 9.06 -14.05 2.89
N LEU A 304 9.60 -14.45 4.05
CA LEU A 304 8.83 -14.48 5.29
C LEU A 304 8.43 -13.07 5.75
N GLU A 305 9.28 -12.07 5.56
CA GLU A 305 8.97 -10.67 5.84
C GLU A 305 7.87 -10.15 4.92
N ASP A 306 7.97 -10.43 3.61
CA ASP A 306 6.97 -10.06 2.61
C ASP A 306 5.61 -10.71 2.90
N VAL A 307 5.60 -11.99 3.28
CA VAL A 307 4.39 -12.70 3.71
C VAL A 307 3.78 -12.03 4.94
N ARG A 308 4.58 -11.69 5.97
CA ARG A 308 4.08 -11.00 7.16
C ARG A 308 3.48 -9.64 6.80
N GLY A 309 4.18 -8.84 6.01
CA GLY A 309 3.70 -7.53 5.56
C GLY A 309 2.39 -7.63 4.78
N LEU A 310 2.29 -8.60 3.88
CA LEU A 310 1.08 -8.84 3.08
C LEU A 310 -0.11 -9.27 3.94
N VAL A 311 0.12 -10.14 4.92
CA VAL A 311 -0.91 -10.63 5.85
C VAL A 311 -1.39 -9.50 6.75
N ILE A 312 -0.48 -8.78 7.41
CA ILE A 312 -0.85 -7.66 8.30
C ILE A 312 -1.60 -6.58 7.53
N GLY A 313 -1.12 -6.22 6.33
CA GLY A 313 -1.75 -5.21 5.48
C GLY A 313 -3.16 -5.60 4.99
N ARG A 314 -3.54 -6.88 5.04
CA ARG A 314 -4.84 -7.38 4.59
C ARG A 314 -5.73 -7.89 5.73
N ALA A 315 -5.19 -8.26 6.90
CA ALA A 315 -5.91 -8.94 7.97
C ALA A 315 -7.19 -8.20 8.40
N PHE A 316 -7.11 -6.88 8.56
CA PHE A 316 -8.22 -6.04 9.02
C PHE A 316 -9.13 -5.53 7.89
N ALA A 317 -8.72 -5.69 6.63
CA ALA A 317 -9.48 -5.26 5.44
C ALA A 317 -10.09 -6.43 4.67
N ALA A 318 -9.68 -7.65 4.96
CA ALA A 318 -10.14 -8.85 4.28
C ALA A 318 -11.62 -9.08 4.57
N ARG A 319 -12.41 -9.21 3.49
CA ARG A 319 -13.79 -9.66 3.58
C ARG A 319 -13.82 -11.19 3.44
N PRO A 320 -14.45 -11.93 4.37
CA PRO A 320 -14.64 -13.36 4.22
C PRO A 320 -15.36 -13.64 2.90
N ARG A 321 -14.76 -14.47 2.05
CA ARG A 321 -15.51 -15.15 0.98
C ARG A 321 -16.21 -16.33 1.65
N ARG A 322 -17.55 -16.38 1.54
CA ARG A 322 -18.46 -17.45 2.02
C ARG A 322 -17.77 -18.49 2.92
N VAL A 323 -17.68 -18.21 4.22
CA VAL A 323 -17.29 -19.21 5.21
C VAL A 323 -18.48 -20.13 5.42
N GLU A 324 -18.40 -21.34 4.89
CA GLU A 324 -19.40 -22.37 5.08
C GLU A 324 -19.19 -23.02 6.46
N ILE A 325 -20.24 -23.01 7.28
CA ILE A 325 -20.24 -23.70 8.57
C ILE A 325 -20.86 -25.07 8.32
N THR A 326 -20.04 -26.12 8.41
CA THR A 326 -20.53 -27.50 8.28
C THR A 326 -21.22 -27.93 9.58
N PRO A 327 -22.50 -28.35 9.53
CA PRO A 327 -23.20 -28.89 10.70
C PRO A 327 -22.47 -30.10 11.30
N LEU A 328 -22.56 -30.26 12.62
CA LEU A 328 -22.04 -31.45 13.31
C LEU A 328 -23.10 -32.57 13.30
N GLU A 329 -22.66 -33.80 13.04
CA GLU A 329 -23.50 -34.98 13.24
C GLU A 329 -23.73 -35.22 14.74
N THR A 330 -24.95 -34.99 15.22
CA THR A 330 -25.37 -35.42 16.56
C THR A 330 -25.88 -36.85 16.47
N GLY A 331 -25.23 -37.79 17.15
CA GLY A 331 -25.75 -39.15 17.28
C GLY A 331 -27.12 -39.13 17.95
N GLU A 332 -28.16 -39.55 17.25
CA GLU A 332 -29.45 -39.82 17.87
C GLU A 332 -29.28 -41.00 18.84
N VAL A 333 -29.33 -40.73 20.14
CA VAL A 333 -29.65 -41.78 21.10
C VAL A 333 -31.13 -42.09 20.91
N ALA A 334 -31.43 -42.91 19.91
CA ALA A 334 -32.73 -43.50 19.73
C ALA A 334 -33.08 -44.27 21.01
N SER A 335 -34.14 -43.83 21.70
CA SER A 335 -34.79 -44.61 22.73
C SER A 335 -35.27 -45.91 22.07
N ALA A 336 -34.53 -47.00 22.29
CA ALA A 336 -34.89 -48.31 21.80
C ALA A 336 -36.08 -48.83 22.62
N ALA A 337 -37.29 -48.60 22.10
CA ALA A 337 -38.44 -49.43 22.42
C ALA A 337 -38.15 -50.83 21.90
N VAL A 338 -37.80 -51.75 22.82
CA VAL A 338 -37.63 -53.17 22.56
C VAL A 338 -38.95 -53.72 22.01
N THR A 339 -38.99 -53.98 20.70
CA THR A 339 -39.99 -54.87 20.11
C THR A 339 -39.23 -56.11 19.67
N GLU A 340 -39.27 -57.14 20.51
CA GLU A 340 -38.82 -58.49 20.15
C GLU A 340 -39.62 -58.95 18.93
N THR A 341 -38.94 -59.13 17.80
CA THR A 341 -39.46 -59.93 16.69
C THR A 341 -38.48 -61.06 16.45
N SER A 342 -38.86 -62.24 16.96
CA SER A 342 -38.22 -63.52 16.71
C SER A 342 -38.18 -63.84 15.21
N VAL A 343 -37.00 -64.10 14.67
CA VAL A 343 -36.85 -64.72 13.34
C VAL A 343 -36.11 -66.05 13.49
N GLN A 344 -36.81 -67.10 13.04
CA GLN A 344 -36.37 -68.49 13.03
C GLN A 344 -35.23 -68.72 12.04
N ILE A 345 -34.30 -69.57 12.47
CA ILE A 345 -33.12 -70.04 11.74
C ILE A 345 -33.54 -71.09 10.70
N GLY A 346 -33.04 -70.94 9.47
CA GLY A 346 -33.06 -71.98 8.43
C GLY A 346 -31.75 -71.95 7.65
N GLU A 347 -30.93 -72.98 7.83
CA GLU A 347 -29.67 -73.25 7.13
C GLU A 347 -29.88 -73.62 5.65
N GLY A 348 -28.92 -73.25 4.79
CA GLY A 348 -28.90 -73.67 3.38
C GLY A 348 -27.61 -73.30 2.65
N ALA A 349 -26.75 -74.29 2.43
CA ALA A 349 -25.36 -74.25 1.95
C ALA A 349 -25.07 -73.73 0.52
N SER A 350 -23.86 -73.17 0.39
CA SER A 350 -22.83 -73.31 -0.67
C SER A 350 -23.17 -73.23 -2.18
N SER A 351 -22.47 -72.36 -2.92
CA SER A 351 -21.31 -72.73 -3.77
C SER A 351 -20.98 -71.63 -4.79
N GLY A 352 -19.69 -71.40 -5.03
CA GLY A 352 -19.19 -70.34 -5.90
C GLY A 352 -19.02 -70.74 -7.37
N LYS A 353 -18.71 -69.75 -8.22
CA LYS A 353 -17.76 -69.91 -9.33
C LYS A 353 -17.32 -68.57 -9.95
N LYS A 354 -16.00 -68.38 -9.95
CA LYS A 354 -15.23 -67.44 -10.78
C LYS A 354 -15.57 -67.60 -12.27
N LYS A 355 -15.60 -66.51 -13.04
CA LYS A 355 -15.31 -66.54 -14.48
C LYS A 355 -14.51 -65.32 -14.94
N ARG A 356 -13.56 -65.63 -15.83
CA ARG A 356 -12.38 -64.87 -16.26
C ARG A 356 -12.69 -63.81 -17.31
N ARG A 357 -11.87 -62.75 -17.27
CA ARG A 357 -11.39 -61.92 -18.39
C ARG A 357 -11.33 -62.64 -19.74
N ARG A 358 -11.76 -61.95 -20.80
CA ARG A 358 -11.04 -61.91 -22.09
C ARG A 358 -11.28 -60.56 -22.78
N ARG A 359 -10.16 -59.97 -23.22
CA ARG A 359 -10.04 -58.91 -24.23
C ARG A 359 -10.72 -59.35 -25.53
N ASN A 360 -11.30 -58.39 -26.24
CA ASN A 360 -10.87 -58.03 -27.59
C ASN A 360 -10.66 -56.52 -27.63
#